data_AF-A0AAW4CG78-F1
#
_entry.id   AF-A0AAW4CG78-F1
#
_cell.length_a   1.000
_cell.length_b   1.000
_cell.length_c   1.000
_cell.angle_alpha   90.00
_cell.angle_beta   90.00
_cell.angle_gamma   90.00
#
_symmetry.space_group_name_H-M   'P 1'
#
loop_
_entity.id
_entity.type
_entity.pdbx_description
1 polymer ?
#
loop_
_entity_poly.entity_id
_entity_poly.type
_entity_poly.pdbx_seq_one_letter_code
_entity_poly.pdbx_strand_id
1 'polypeptide(L)'
;MTTKRKFIQSIPNEMVDPITGLKASNETELSSLLAYHHANSSIDWGSVNLYSIPYLSDKLCSSEYINCSTPFYCEYPLFSDSETVDIWGQMPADLLSFSKSENTIVLIENKIGSKFTSAGTQLIRQAKFLEKSGFKNKILIVLTSELFLSKGWYLSEMQNVIDNVEGVKVFAMKWEDIFNAIEYKGIN
;
A
#
# COMPACT_ATOMS: atom_id res chain seq x y z
N MET A 1 8.28 -22.71 -10.87
CA MET A 1 7.70 -22.11 -9.65
C MET A 1 7.30 -20.67 -9.99
N THR A 2 6.04 -20.27 -9.77
CA THR A 2 5.53 -18.94 -10.16
C THR A 2 6.14 -17.83 -9.29
N THR A 3 6.24 -16.61 -9.83
CA THR A 3 6.76 -15.41 -9.13
C THR A 3 6.03 -15.16 -7.80
N LYS A 4 4.69 -15.26 -7.79
CA LYS A 4 3.85 -15.14 -6.59
C LYS A 4 4.17 -16.20 -5.54
N ARG A 5 4.36 -17.47 -5.94
CA ARG A 5 4.70 -18.54 -5.00
C ARG A 5 6.05 -18.32 -4.33
N LYS A 6 7.05 -17.81 -5.06
CA LYS A 6 8.35 -17.47 -4.49
C LYS A 6 8.23 -16.38 -3.43
N PHE A 7 7.44 -15.34 -3.70
CA PHE A 7 7.17 -14.26 -2.74
C PHE A 7 6.45 -14.78 -1.48
N ILE A 8 5.38 -15.57 -1.62
CA ILE A 8 4.66 -16.12 -0.45
C ILE A 8 5.60 -16.97 0.43
N GLN A 9 6.53 -17.71 -0.18
CA GLN A 9 7.52 -18.50 0.56
C GLN A 9 8.58 -17.64 1.28
N SER A 10 8.81 -16.40 0.85
CA SER A 10 9.74 -15.47 1.50
C SER A 10 9.12 -14.65 2.63
N ILE A 11 7.81 -14.75 2.86
CA ILE A 11 7.15 -14.08 4.00
C ILE A 11 7.78 -14.61 5.30
N PRO A 12 8.27 -13.74 6.19
CA PRO A 12 8.91 -14.15 7.46
C PRO A 12 7.92 -14.90 8.37
N ASN A 13 8.43 -15.69 9.32
CA ASN A 13 7.58 -16.48 10.23
C ASN A 13 6.88 -15.60 11.27
N GLU A 14 7.41 -14.41 11.47
CA GLU A 14 6.89 -13.35 12.33
C GLU A 14 5.65 -12.70 11.73
N MET A 15 5.48 -12.77 10.40
CA MET A 15 4.35 -12.19 9.68
C MET A 15 3.30 -13.26 9.38
N VAL A 16 2.60 -13.66 10.43
CA VAL A 16 1.53 -14.66 10.41
C VAL A 16 0.28 -14.11 11.08
N ASP A 17 -0.87 -14.68 10.73
CA ASP A 17 -2.12 -14.38 11.43
C ASP A 17 -1.99 -14.75 12.92
N PRO A 18 -2.17 -13.81 13.86
CA PRO A 18 -2.02 -14.07 15.29
C PRO A 18 -3.05 -15.06 15.84
N ILE A 19 -4.17 -15.30 15.13
CA ILE A 19 -5.21 -16.22 15.57
C ILE A 19 -4.89 -17.66 15.14
N THR A 20 -4.55 -17.86 13.86
CA THR A 20 -4.35 -19.21 13.29
C THR A 20 -2.89 -19.63 13.14
N GLY A 21 -1.95 -18.70 13.21
CA GLY A 21 -0.52 -18.92 12.92
C GLY A 21 -0.22 -19.15 11.43
N LEU A 22 -1.20 -18.95 10.54
CA LEU A 22 -1.03 -19.15 9.11
C LEU A 22 -0.38 -17.94 8.43
N LYS A 23 0.44 -18.20 7.41
CA LYS A 23 0.99 -17.15 6.54
C LYS A 23 -0.07 -16.68 5.54
N ALA A 24 0.01 -15.40 5.19
CA ALA A 24 -0.80 -14.87 4.10
C ALA A 24 -0.47 -15.53 2.75
N SER A 25 -1.50 -15.74 1.96
CA SER A 25 -1.50 -16.43 0.67
C SER A 25 -1.92 -15.53 -0.49
N ASN A 26 -2.46 -14.36 -0.18
CA ASN A 26 -2.96 -13.38 -1.15
C ASN A 26 -2.79 -11.93 -0.65
N GLU A 27 -3.09 -10.98 -1.53
CA GLU A 27 -3.00 -9.55 -1.29
C GLU A 27 -3.87 -9.09 -0.09
N THR A 28 -5.11 -9.57 0.02
CA THR A 28 -6.04 -9.20 1.10
C THR A 28 -5.53 -9.64 2.48
N GLU A 29 -5.07 -10.88 2.60
CA GLU A 29 -4.49 -11.42 3.83
C GLU A 29 -3.23 -10.65 4.24
N LEU A 30 -2.36 -10.32 3.28
CA LEU A 30 -1.16 -9.51 3.53
C LEU A 30 -1.50 -8.10 4.03
N SER A 31 -2.47 -7.44 3.39
CA SER A 31 -2.95 -6.13 3.82
C SER A 31 -3.48 -6.18 5.25
N SER A 32 -4.21 -7.23 5.59
CA SER A 32 -4.73 -7.47 6.95
C SER A 32 -3.62 -7.65 7.98
N LEU A 33 -2.58 -8.44 7.66
CA LEU A 33 -1.41 -8.58 8.54
C LEU A 33 -0.63 -7.27 8.69
N LEU A 34 -0.50 -6.47 7.63
CA LEU A 34 0.13 -5.16 7.72
C LEU A 34 -0.64 -4.22 8.64
N ALA A 35 -1.97 -4.16 8.53
CA ALA A 35 -2.80 -3.37 9.44
C ALA A 35 -2.65 -3.84 10.89
N TYR A 36 -2.59 -5.16 11.13
CA TYR A 36 -2.36 -5.73 12.46
C TYR A 36 -1.00 -5.31 13.04
N HIS A 37 0.10 -5.52 12.32
CA HIS A 37 1.44 -5.17 12.81
C HIS A 37 1.61 -3.66 12.98
N HIS A 38 0.98 -2.86 12.12
CA HIS A 38 0.92 -1.41 12.27
C HIS A 38 0.20 -1.01 13.57
N ALA A 39 -1.01 -1.54 13.81
CA ALA A 39 -1.79 -1.22 15.01
C ALA A 39 -1.09 -1.62 16.31
N ASN A 40 -0.24 -2.65 16.27
CA ASN A 40 0.57 -3.09 17.40
C ASN A 40 1.94 -2.40 17.50
N SER A 41 2.20 -1.35 16.71
CA SER A 41 3.49 -0.64 16.70
C SER A 41 4.68 -1.61 16.60
N SER A 42 4.53 -2.64 15.77
CA SER A 42 5.54 -3.68 15.54
C SER A 42 6.42 -3.37 14.33
N ILE A 43 6.08 -2.34 13.55
CA ILE A 43 6.82 -1.91 12.37
C ILE A 43 7.53 -0.59 12.70
N ASP A 44 8.84 -0.58 12.55
CA ASP A 44 9.63 0.66 12.54
C ASP A 44 9.49 1.35 11.17
N TRP A 45 8.50 2.23 11.04
CA TRP A 45 8.30 3.02 9.82
C TRP A 45 9.48 3.96 9.51
N GLY A 46 10.40 4.20 10.47
CA GLY A 46 11.63 4.94 10.28
C GLY A 46 12.64 4.24 9.36
N SER A 47 12.58 2.90 9.27
CA SER A 47 13.46 2.09 8.42
C SER A 47 12.81 1.62 7.11
N VAL A 48 11.50 1.85 6.93
CA VAL A 48 10.78 1.52 5.69
C VAL A 48 10.91 2.68 4.68
N ASN A 49 11.34 2.36 3.46
CA ASN A 49 11.52 3.35 2.40
C ASN A 49 10.30 3.47 1.49
N LEU A 50 10.03 4.71 1.07
CA LEU A 50 9.21 5.04 -0.08
C LEU A 50 10.10 5.43 -1.24
N TYR A 51 9.77 4.93 -2.43
CA TYR A 51 10.55 5.14 -3.64
C TYR A 51 9.78 6.03 -4.61
N SER A 52 10.40 7.11 -5.07
CA SER A 52 9.83 8.00 -6.09
C SER A 52 9.76 7.32 -7.47
N ILE A 53 8.78 7.69 -8.28
CA ILE A 53 8.60 7.22 -9.67
C ILE A 53 8.99 8.34 -10.63
N PRO A 54 9.51 8.05 -11.84
CA PRO A 54 9.72 6.72 -12.43
C PRO A 54 11.03 6.03 -12.03
N TYR A 55 11.98 6.76 -11.45
CA TYR A 55 13.36 6.28 -11.40
C TYR A 55 13.69 5.40 -10.18
N LEU A 56 12.77 5.25 -9.21
CA LEU A 56 12.97 4.50 -7.95
C LEU A 56 14.30 4.85 -7.24
N SER A 57 14.85 6.04 -7.54
CA SER A 57 16.20 6.46 -7.16
C SER A 57 16.18 7.19 -5.84
N ASP A 58 15.14 7.99 -5.61
CA ASP A 58 15.01 8.75 -4.38
C ASP A 58 14.29 7.90 -3.35
N LYS A 59 14.90 7.83 -2.17
CA LYS A 59 14.34 7.15 -1.00
C LYS A 59 13.88 8.21 -0.02
N LEU A 60 12.60 8.13 0.35
CA LEU A 60 12.01 8.92 1.42
C LEU A 60 11.68 7.98 2.58
N CYS A 61 11.75 8.50 3.80
CA CYS A 61 11.38 7.72 4.96
C CYS A 61 9.85 7.63 5.03
N SER A 62 9.30 6.42 5.17
CA SER A 62 7.85 6.25 5.18
C SER A 62 7.17 6.93 6.37
N SER A 63 7.89 7.11 7.49
CA SER A 63 7.41 7.82 8.68
C SER A 63 7.12 9.31 8.43
N GLU A 64 7.53 9.88 7.30
CA GLU A 64 7.13 11.23 6.88
C GLU A 64 5.62 11.31 6.56
N TYR A 65 4.99 10.18 6.21
CA TYR A 65 3.60 10.10 5.77
C TYR A 65 2.77 9.08 6.52
N ILE A 66 3.40 8.04 7.08
CA ILE A 66 2.74 6.97 7.84
C ILE A 66 3.07 7.17 9.33
N ASN A 67 2.04 7.44 10.13
CA ASN A 67 2.14 7.52 11.57
C ASN A 67 1.55 6.25 12.20
N CYS A 68 2.29 5.57 13.08
CA CYS A 68 1.85 4.36 13.78
C CYS A 68 0.62 4.58 14.69
N SER A 69 0.31 5.82 15.07
CA SER A 69 -0.92 6.13 15.82
C SER A 69 -2.17 6.24 14.95
N THR A 70 -2.03 6.31 13.62
CA THR A 70 -3.14 6.51 12.69
C THR A 70 -3.52 5.19 12.01
N PRO A 71 -4.67 4.57 12.34
CA PRO A 71 -4.98 3.21 11.93
C PRO A 71 -5.04 3.04 10.41
N PHE A 72 -4.71 1.83 9.95
CA PHE A 72 -5.07 1.37 8.62
C PHE A 72 -6.44 0.68 8.62
N TYR A 73 -7.26 1.05 7.65
CA TYR A 73 -8.54 0.40 7.34
C TYR A 73 -8.37 -0.47 6.10
N CYS A 74 -8.58 -1.78 6.25
CA CYS A 74 -8.53 -2.72 5.14
C CYS A 74 -9.85 -2.72 4.36
N GLU A 75 -9.76 -2.93 3.05
CA GLU A 75 -10.91 -3.03 2.15
C GLU A 75 -11.88 -1.85 2.32
N TYR A 76 -11.33 -0.64 2.49
CA TYR A 76 -12.13 0.55 2.74
C TYR A 76 -12.92 0.95 1.48
N PRO A 77 -14.26 1.11 1.56
CA PRO A 77 -15.07 1.52 0.44
C PRO A 77 -14.83 3.00 0.07
N LEU A 78 -14.48 3.25 -1.18
CA LEU A 78 -14.20 4.60 -1.68
C LEU A 78 -15.48 5.28 -2.17
N PHE A 79 -16.19 5.95 -1.25
CA PHE A 79 -17.41 6.69 -1.58
C PHE A 79 -17.11 7.99 -2.36
N SER A 80 -17.86 8.28 -3.41
CA SER A 80 -17.81 9.59 -4.08
C SER A 80 -19.17 9.93 -4.71
N ASP A 81 -19.41 11.21 -4.93
CA ASP A 81 -20.68 11.81 -5.36
C ASP A 81 -20.73 12.17 -6.85
N SER A 82 -19.60 12.14 -7.55
CA SER A 82 -19.58 12.47 -8.98
C SER A 82 -20.31 11.42 -9.81
N GLU A 83 -21.06 11.81 -10.85
CA GLU A 83 -21.73 10.89 -11.80
C GLU A 83 -20.76 9.88 -12.47
N THR A 84 -19.45 10.07 -12.31
CA THR A 84 -18.37 9.13 -12.68
C THR A 84 -18.06 8.09 -11.59
N VAL A 85 -18.94 7.96 -10.58
CA VAL A 85 -18.70 7.18 -9.35
C VAL A 85 -19.41 5.83 -9.28
N ASP A 86 -20.31 5.55 -10.22
CA ASP A 86 -20.94 4.23 -10.34
C ASP A 86 -19.94 3.06 -10.59
N ILE A 87 -18.64 3.32 -10.67
CA ILE A 87 -17.57 2.32 -10.79
C ILE A 87 -16.81 2.09 -9.47
N TRP A 88 -17.03 2.89 -8.43
CA TRP A 88 -16.17 2.89 -7.22
C TRP A 88 -16.67 1.93 -6.13
N GLY A 89 -17.91 1.45 -6.27
CA GLY A 89 -18.51 0.46 -5.37
C GLY A 89 -18.02 -0.98 -5.54
N GLN A 90 -17.05 -1.25 -6.43
CA GLN A 90 -16.57 -2.62 -6.69
C GLN A 90 -15.07 -2.84 -6.41
N MET A 91 -14.33 -1.81 -5.98
CA MET A 91 -12.89 -1.93 -5.74
C MET A 91 -12.48 -1.11 -4.52
N PRO A 92 -12.66 -1.67 -3.31
CA PRO A 92 -12.18 -1.02 -2.10
C PRO A 92 -10.66 -0.79 -2.17
N ALA A 93 -10.17 0.19 -1.42
CA ALA A 93 -8.73 0.31 -1.20
C ALA A 93 -8.25 -0.89 -0.36
N ASP A 94 -7.14 -1.51 -0.75
CA ASP A 94 -6.56 -2.58 0.05
C ASP A 94 -6.27 -2.10 1.48
N LEU A 95 -5.71 -0.89 1.60
CA LEU A 95 -5.44 -0.20 2.86
C LEU A 95 -5.65 1.31 2.69
N LEU A 96 -6.34 1.92 3.66
CA LEU A 96 -6.50 3.37 3.76
C LEU A 96 -6.15 3.84 5.16
N SER A 97 -5.36 4.90 5.29
CA SER A 97 -5.14 5.61 6.56
C SER A 97 -5.38 7.10 6.33
N PHE A 98 -5.99 7.76 7.31
CA PHE A 98 -6.24 9.19 7.21
C PHE A 98 -6.24 9.84 8.60
N SER A 99 -5.66 11.03 8.68
CA SER A 99 -5.53 11.82 9.89
C SER A 99 -5.97 13.25 9.62
N LYS A 100 -7.03 13.69 10.30
CA LYS A 100 -7.55 15.06 10.15
C LYS A 100 -6.62 16.10 10.80
N SER A 101 -5.95 15.75 11.90
CA SER A 101 -5.00 16.63 12.59
C SER A 101 -3.75 16.87 11.75
N GLU A 102 -3.24 15.83 11.09
CA GLU A 102 -2.08 15.93 10.19
C GLU A 102 -2.47 16.40 8.78
N ASN A 103 -3.78 16.43 8.50
CA ASN A 103 -4.35 16.74 7.21
C ASN A 103 -3.78 15.87 6.07
N THR A 104 -3.64 14.57 6.36
CA THR A 104 -3.01 13.57 5.52
C THR A 104 -3.92 12.38 5.27
N ILE A 105 -3.93 11.88 4.04
CA ILE A 105 -4.54 10.62 3.62
C ILE A 105 -3.53 9.79 2.84
N VAL A 106 -3.44 8.51 3.17
CA VAL A 106 -2.56 7.52 2.56
C VAL A 106 -3.40 6.34 2.10
N LEU A 107 -3.40 6.08 0.79
CA LEU A 107 -3.98 4.88 0.20
C LEU A 107 -2.84 3.96 -0.22
N ILE A 108 -2.85 2.72 0.25
CA ILE A 108 -1.89 1.70 -0.15
C ILE A 108 -2.63 0.63 -0.94
N GLU A 109 -2.16 0.38 -2.15
CA GLU A 109 -2.61 -0.69 -3.03
C GLU A 109 -1.55 -1.81 -3.00
N ASN A 110 -1.92 -2.99 -2.53
CA ASN A 110 -1.02 -4.14 -2.38
C ASN A 110 -1.09 -5.05 -3.60
N LYS A 111 0.05 -5.26 -4.26
CA LYS A 111 0.15 -6.11 -5.44
C LYS A 111 1.31 -7.11 -5.32
N ILE A 112 0.98 -8.41 -5.36
CA ILE A 112 1.99 -9.49 -5.32
C ILE A 112 1.83 -10.48 -6.48
N GLY A 113 1.75 -9.94 -7.69
CA GLY A 113 1.74 -10.72 -8.93
C GLY A 113 0.37 -10.90 -9.57
N SER A 114 -0.65 -10.19 -9.10
CA SER A 114 -1.86 -9.89 -9.85
C SER A 114 -1.65 -8.66 -10.75
N LYS A 115 -2.32 -8.63 -11.91
CA LYS A 115 -2.48 -7.40 -12.71
C LYS A 115 -3.60 -6.55 -12.10
N PHE A 116 -3.59 -5.24 -12.34
CA PHE A 116 -4.75 -4.40 -12.01
C PHE A 116 -5.99 -4.90 -12.76
N THR A 117 -7.09 -5.11 -12.04
CA THR A 117 -8.26 -5.85 -12.53
C THR A 117 -9.11 -5.08 -13.54
N SER A 118 -8.95 -3.76 -13.64
CA SER A 118 -9.74 -2.89 -14.52
C SER A 118 -9.00 -2.39 -15.77
N ALA A 119 -8.21 -3.26 -16.41
CA ALA A 119 -7.44 -2.93 -17.62
C ALA A 119 -6.52 -1.69 -17.45
N GLY A 120 -5.85 -1.58 -16.30
CA GLY A 120 -4.90 -0.49 -16.02
C GLY A 120 -5.52 0.81 -15.49
N THR A 121 -6.84 0.85 -15.24
CA THR A 121 -7.51 2.08 -14.75
C THR A 121 -7.67 2.15 -13.22
N GLN A 122 -7.32 1.11 -12.48
CA GLN A 122 -7.57 1.04 -11.04
C GLN A 122 -6.82 2.15 -10.29
N LEU A 123 -5.51 2.23 -10.50
CA LEU A 123 -4.64 3.13 -9.75
C LEU A 123 -4.96 4.61 -10.03
N ILE A 124 -5.24 4.97 -11.29
CA ILE A 124 -5.65 6.34 -11.66
C ILE A 124 -7.01 6.70 -11.07
N ARG A 125 -7.94 5.73 -10.93
CA ARG A 125 -9.20 5.97 -10.22
C ARG A 125 -8.93 6.25 -8.75
N GLN A 126 -8.21 5.39 -8.04
CA GLN A 126 -7.86 5.63 -6.64
C GLN A 126 -7.19 7.00 -6.43
N ALA A 127 -6.28 7.39 -7.33
CA ALA A 127 -5.66 8.71 -7.33
C ALA A 127 -6.68 9.86 -7.48
N LYS A 128 -7.63 9.76 -8.40
CA LYS A 128 -8.70 10.76 -8.57
C LYS A 128 -9.60 10.91 -7.33
N PHE A 129 -9.76 9.86 -6.52
CA PHE A 129 -10.48 9.97 -5.25
C PHE A 129 -9.67 10.75 -4.23
N LEU A 130 -8.38 10.46 -4.13
CA LEU A 130 -7.47 11.22 -3.28
C LEU A 130 -7.44 12.69 -3.72
N GLU A 131 -7.36 12.98 -5.01
CA GLU A 131 -7.40 14.32 -5.60
C GLU A 131 -8.66 15.09 -5.16
N LYS A 132 -9.83 14.44 -5.17
CA LYS A 132 -11.10 15.05 -4.72
C LYS A 132 -11.26 15.13 -3.20
N SER A 133 -10.42 14.42 -2.44
CA SER A 133 -10.49 14.46 -0.98
C SER A 133 -10.12 15.85 -0.43
N GLY A 134 -10.69 16.20 0.72
CA GLY A 134 -10.40 17.47 1.41
C GLY A 134 -9.06 17.53 2.15
N PHE A 135 -8.24 16.47 2.06
CA PHE A 135 -6.93 16.41 2.73
C PHE A 135 -5.88 17.23 2.00
N LYS A 136 -4.89 17.79 2.71
CA LYS A 136 -3.78 18.54 2.07
C LYS A 136 -2.72 17.59 1.52
N ASN A 137 -2.29 16.61 2.32
CA ASN A 137 -1.31 15.62 1.89
C ASN A 137 -2.04 14.38 1.39
N LYS A 138 -1.90 14.09 0.09
CA LYS A 138 -2.61 12.99 -0.58
C LYS A 138 -1.57 12.02 -1.13
N ILE A 139 -1.50 10.83 -0.55
CA ILE A 139 -0.44 9.87 -0.83
C ILE A 139 -1.05 8.59 -1.39
N LEU A 140 -0.54 8.13 -2.53
CA LEU A 140 -0.85 6.85 -3.13
C LEU A 140 0.41 5.98 -3.14
N ILE A 141 0.34 4.80 -2.55
CA ILE A 141 1.47 3.89 -2.45
C ILE A 141 1.09 2.58 -3.14
N VAL A 142 1.95 2.11 -4.03
CA VAL A 142 1.90 0.71 -4.51
C VAL A 142 2.86 -0.11 -3.66
N LEU A 143 2.29 -0.95 -2.80
CA LEU A 143 3.04 -1.91 -1.98
C LEU A 143 3.20 -3.22 -2.75
N THR A 144 4.44 -3.65 -2.96
CA THR A 144 4.75 -4.85 -3.75
C THR A 144 6.10 -5.42 -3.34
N SER A 145 6.49 -6.57 -3.89
CA SER A 145 7.86 -7.09 -3.74
C SER A 145 8.83 -6.41 -4.71
N GLU A 146 10.12 -6.35 -4.35
CA GLU A 146 11.25 -5.97 -5.22
C GLU A 146 11.21 -6.72 -6.57
N LEU A 147 10.84 -7.99 -6.53
CA LEU A 147 10.78 -8.86 -7.71
C LEU A 147 9.77 -8.40 -8.77
N PHE A 148 8.70 -7.71 -8.38
CA PHE A 148 7.72 -7.18 -9.33
C PHE A 148 8.10 -5.76 -9.81
N LEU A 149 8.70 -4.94 -8.93
CA LEU A 149 9.21 -3.62 -9.29
C LEU A 149 10.34 -3.70 -10.31
N SER A 150 11.32 -4.57 -10.09
CA SER A 150 12.46 -4.79 -11.01
C SER A 150 12.03 -5.26 -12.41
N LYS A 151 10.83 -5.86 -12.53
CA LYS A 151 10.23 -6.24 -13.81
C LYS A 151 9.35 -5.15 -14.44
N GLY A 152 9.19 -4.01 -13.76
CA GLY A 152 8.40 -2.88 -14.24
C GLY A 152 6.89 -3.10 -14.25
N TRP A 153 6.36 -4.10 -13.52
CA TRP A 153 4.96 -4.55 -13.66
C TRP A 153 3.90 -3.48 -13.35
N TYR A 154 4.26 -2.47 -12.57
CA TYR A 154 3.33 -1.43 -12.10
C TYR A 154 3.82 -0.01 -12.44
N LEU A 155 5.02 0.12 -13.01
CA LEU A 155 5.65 1.43 -13.23
C LEU A 155 4.88 2.25 -14.26
N SER A 156 4.37 1.63 -15.32
CA SER A 156 3.54 2.31 -16.32
C SER A 156 2.26 2.88 -15.74
N GLU A 157 1.57 2.13 -14.88
CA GLU A 157 0.34 2.56 -14.25
C GLU A 157 0.59 3.67 -13.24
N MET A 158 1.67 3.58 -12.46
CA MET A 158 2.10 4.64 -11.54
C MET A 158 2.48 5.92 -12.28
N GLN A 159 3.25 5.80 -13.37
CA GLN A 159 3.60 6.95 -14.21
C GLN A 159 2.35 7.59 -14.82
N ASN A 160 1.41 6.77 -15.31
CA ASN A 160 0.15 7.25 -15.83
C ASN A 160 -0.66 8.03 -14.78
N VAL A 161 -0.56 7.71 -13.49
CA VAL A 161 -1.16 8.54 -12.43
C VAL A 161 -0.45 9.89 -12.34
N ILE A 162 0.88 9.89 -12.27
CA ILE A 162 1.68 11.12 -12.15
C ILE A 162 1.42 12.07 -13.30
N ASP A 163 1.27 11.55 -14.51
CA ASP A 163 1.06 12.36 -15.71
C ASP A 163 -0.36 12.95 -15.80
N ASN A 164 -1.34 12.40 -15.08
CA ASN A 164 -2.77 12.69 -15.30
C ASN A 164 -3.57 13.09 -14.04
N VAL A 165 -2.97 13.09 -12.85
CA VAL A 165 -3.66 13.42 -11.59
C VAL A 165 -2.80 14.38 -10.78
N GLU A 166 -3.35 15.54 -10.46
CA GLU A 166 -2.61 16.59 -9.78
C GLU A 166 -2.75 16.50 -8.26
N GLY A 167 -1.73 16.98 -7.54
CA GLY A 167 -1.76 17.09 -6.08
C GLY A 167 -1.74 15.77 -5.31
N VAL A 168 -1.54 14.63 -5.98
CA VAL A 168 -1.36 13.30 -5.35
C VAL A 168 0.10 12.87 -5.50
N LYS A 169 0.77 12.58 -4.39
CA LYS A 169 2.12 11.99 -4.40
C LYS A 169 2.02 10.48 -4.58
N VAL A 170 2.80 9.94 -5.51
CA VAL A 170 2.78 8.50 -5.83
C VAL A 170 4.13 7.88 -5.49
N PHE A 171 4.12 6.79 -4.72
CA PHE A 171 5.32 6.08 -4.30
C PHE A 171 5.18 4.57 -4.50
N ALA A 172 6.31 3.89 -4.68
CA ALA A 172 6.40 2.45 -4.45
C ALA A 172 6.88 2.20 -3.02
N MET A 173 6.41 1.10 -2.42
CA MET A 173 6.89 0.58 -1.14
C MET A 173 7.13 -0.92 -1.27
N LYS A 174 8.13 -1.44 -0.55
CA LYS A 174 8.56 -2.83 -0.66
C LYS A 174 8.14 -3.63 0.56
N TRP A 175 7.58 -4.81 0.32
CA TRP A 175 7.32 -5.78 1.38
C TRP A 175 8.59 -6.17 2.12
N GLU A 176 9.72 -6.29 1.42
CA GLU A 176 11.01 -6.62 2.01
C GLU A 176 11.48 -5.56 3.02
N ASP A 177 11.22 -4.28 2.75
CA ASP A 177 11.54 -3.20 3.69
C ASP A 177 10.67 -3.31 4.95
N ILE A 178 9.37 -3.64 4.80
CA ILE A 178 8.46 -3.89 5.94
C ILE A 178 8.90 -5.11 6.74
N PHE A 179 9.23 -6.22 6.08
CA PHE A 179 9.67 -7.45 6.75
C PHE A 179 10.92 -7.21 7.60
N ASN A 180 11.87 -6.43 7.10
CA ASN A 180 13.09 -6.07 7.82
C ASN A 180 12.84 -5.08 8.97
N ALA A 181 11.76 -4.29 8.89
CA ALA A 181 11.39 -3.30 9.88
C ALA A 181 10.49 -3.85 11.00
N ILE A 182 10.09 -5.12 10.94
CA ILE A 182 9.32 -5.73 12.03
C ILE A 182 10.29 -6.06 13.18
N GLU A 183 10.12 -5.37 14.31
CA GLU A 183 10.84 -5.70 15.53
C GLU A 183 10.31 -7.03 16.09
N TYR A 184 11.20 -7.98 16.34
CA TYR A 184 10.84 -9.19 17.11
C TYR A 184 10.60 -8.79 18.57
N LYS A 185 9.38 -8.37 18.88
CA LYS A 185 8.92 -8.31 20.27
C LYS A 185 8.49 -9.73 20.62
N GLY A 186 9.45 -10.54 21.08
CA GLY A 186 9.15 -11.84 21.65
C GLY A 186 8.02 -11.66 22.65
N ILE A 187 6.92 -12.38 22.44
CA ILE A 187 5.81 -12.43 23.39
C ILE A 187 6.41 -13.12 24.64
N ASN A 188 6.74 -12.32 25.66
CA ASN A 188 7.07 -12.82 26.99
C ASN A 188 5.80 -13.27 27.71
#